data_AF-A0A5A7RRL9-F1
#
_entry.id   AF-A0A5A7RRL9-F1
#
_cell.length_a   1.000
_cell.length_b   1.000
_cell.length_c   1.000
_cell.angle_alpha   90.00
_cell.angle_beta   90.00
_cell.angle_gamma   90.00
#
_symmetry.space_group_name_H-M   'P 1'
#
loop_
_entity.id
_entity.type
_entity.pdbx_description
1 polymer ?
#
loop_
_entity_poly.entity_id
_entity_poly.type
_entity_poly.pdbx_seq_one_letter_code
_entity_poly.pdbx_strand_id
1 'polypeptide(L)'
;MIPRTAPPSLIARTIYYDTIIQMLGEWKNNATVQTGTGIEFQKIPLITPLMNRLKSIIGFGPVRDEPTKFWTGESKFINMHLCNDTAKGGFNVKSAYRLEAQRTGLVDEVIAKGGQYQLESNYIFAFNHGSYYLFEAGDMLEFDQFGLGLKTGLSGKGTYDVRHVVNMDYGPSMAFIESCLVGKTEGLSPYNTLSQAFVHAGVDAFIASTRYTADPGYLEPGLIFEGFGIWGYINASLHLVLKGEYPDLHFGSLIAHDYILDLIENDSTTGMALRDAKNAYLPQDANSTFLWTPPLGDKLYSEGGTKTLDKKYVAIHEFVLYGDPAFNPYEPVNGK
;
A
#
# COMPACT_ATOMS: atom_id res chain seq x y z
N MET A 1 -25.15 -12.78 13.11
CA MET A 1 -23.74 -13.15 13.31
C MET A 1 -23.43 -14.26 12.32
N ILE A 2 -22.69 -13.96 11.24
CA ILE A 2 -22.37 -14.94 10.19
C ILE A 2 -21.26 -15.86 10.73
N PRO A 3 -21.34 -17.20 10.60
CA PRO A 3 -20.35 -18.10 11.20
C PRO A 3 -18.94 -17.90 10.61
N ARG A 4 -17.95 -17.76 11.50
CA ARG A 4 -16.55 -17.40 11.18
C ARG A 4 -15.69 -18.56 10.65
N THR A 5 -16.14 -19.80 10.73
CA THR A 5 -15.24 -20.96 10.66
C THR A 5 -15.73 -22.02 9.68
N ALA A 6 -15.39 -21.88 8.40
CA ALA A 6 -15.01 -22.99 7.50
C ALA A 6 -14.91 -22.49 6.03
N PRO A 7 -14.22 -23.19 5.11
CA PRO A 7 -14.25 -22.91 3.66
C PRO A 7 -15.64 -22.63 3.04
N PRO A 8 -16.74 -23.25 3.52
CA PRO A 8 -18.10 -22.89 3.10
C PRO A 8 -18.52 -21.47 3.46
N SER A 9 -17.86 -20.79 4.42
CA SER A 9 -18.20 -19.40 4.76
C SER A 9 -17.74 -18.42 3.70
N LEU A 10 -16.56 -18.61 3.09
CA LEU A 10 -16.12 -17.78 1.96
C LEU A 10 -17.02 -17.98 0.75
N ILE A 11 -17.26 -19.25 0.36
CA ILE A 11 -18.16 -19.59 -0.76
C ILE A 11 -19.58 -19.06 -0.50
N ALA A 12 -20.10 -19.21 0.72
CA ALA A 12 -21.42 -18.69 1.05
C ALA A 12 -21.46 -17.16 1.07
N ARG A 13 -20.40 -16.48 1.51
CA ARG A 13 -20.32 -15.01 1.46
C ARG A 13 -20.27 -14.51 0.03
N THR A 14 -19.58 -15.20 -0.88
CA THR A 14 -19.61 -14.88 -2.31
C THR A 14 -20.97 -15.15 -2.95
N ILE A 15 -21.57 -16.33 -2.73
CA ILE A 15 -22.85 -16.71 -3.37
C ILE A 15 -24.03 -15.87 -2.86
N TYR A 16 -24.05 -15.55 -1.57
CA TYR A 16 -25.11 -14.77 -0.93
C TYR A 16 -24.71 -13.32 -0.68
N TYR A 17 -23.67 -12.83 -1.37
CA TYR A 17 -23.09 -11.52 -1.12
C TYR A 17 -24.14 -10.41 -1.18
N ASP A 18 -24.92 -10.34 -2.25
CA ASP A 18 -25.97 -9.35 -2.46
C ASP A 18 -26.98 -9.31 -1.29
N THR A 19 -27.30 -10.45 -0.70
CA THR A 19 -28.19 -10.49 0.48
C THR A 19 -27.48 -9.99 1.72
N ILE A 20 -26.23 -10.43 1.94
CA ILE A 20 -25.44 -10.07 3.11
C ILE A 20 -25.12 -8.57 3.10
N ILE A 21 -24.63 -8.04 1.99
CA ILE A 21 -24.13 -6.66 1.88
C ILE A 21 -25.25 -5.65 2.12
N GLN A 22 -26.47 -5.93 1.66
CA GLN A 22 -27.64 -5.06 1.88
C GLN A 22 -28.06 -5.01 3.36
N MET A 23 -27.79 -6.08 4.14
CA MET A 23 -28.03 -6.09 5.58
C MET A 23 -27.02 -5.25 6.38
N LEU A 24 -25.90 -4.85 5.76
CA LEU A 24 -24.84 -4.08 6.42
C LEU A 24 -25.09 -2.56 6.41
N GLY A 25 -26.22 -2.10 5.85
CA GLY A 25 -26.65 -0.70 5.94
C GLY A 25 -25.63 0.25 5.34
N GLU A 26 -25.26 1.30 6.06
CA GLU A 26 -24.27 2.30 5.61
C GLU A 26 -22.83 1.77 5.55
N TRP A 27 -22.53 0.64 6.19
CA TRP A 27 -21.17 0.08 6.22
C TRP A 27 -20.64 -0.21 4.81
N LYS A 28 -21.50 -0.73 3.92
CA LYS A 28 -21.13 -1.07 2.53
C LYS A 28 -20.69 0.14 1.71
N ASN A 29 -21.10 1.35 2.11
CA ASN A 29 -20.78 2.60 1.42
C ASN A 29 -19.42 3.16 1.82
N ASN A 30 -18.67 2.51 2.72
CA ASN A 30 -17.39 3.01 3.19
C ASN A 30 -16.22 2.33 2.47
N ALA A 31 -15.19 3.12 2.16
CA ALA A 31 -13.89 2.64 1.70
C ALA A 31 -12.79 3.26 2.56
N THR A 32 -11.63 2.61 2.67
CA THR A 32 -10.45 3.19 3.29
C THR A 32 -9.24 3.10 2.37
N VAL A 33 -8.46 4.19 2.35
CA VAL A 33 -7.20 4.30 1.62
C VAL A 33 -6.13 4.68 2.64
N GLN A 34 -5.16 3.79 2.82
CA GLN A 34 -4.15 3.90 3.87
C GLN A 34 -2.77 3.89 3.23
N THR A 35 -1.92 4.85 3.61
CA THR A 35 -0.53 4.88 3.10
C THR A 35 0.43 5.19 4.24
N GLY A 36 1.52 4.44 4.31
CA GLY A 36 2.50 4.52 5.39
C GLY A 36 3.72 5.38 5.06
N THR A 37 4.62 5.49 6.03
CA THR A 37 5.95 6.10 5.87
C THR A 37 6.93 5.16 5.16
N GLY A 38 6.55 3.91 4.96
CA GLY A 38 7.40 2.87 4.37
C GLY A 38 7.60 2.95 2.86
N ILE A 39 7.23 4.06 2.25
CA ILE A 39 7.36 4.35 0.81
C ILE A 39 7.96 5.75 0.60
N GLU A 40 8.66 6.27 1.61
CA GLU A 40 9.22 7.62 1.61
C GLU A 40 10.73 7.50 1.72
N PHE A 41 11.43 7.46 0.59
CA PHE A 41 12.86 7.17 0.53
C PHE A 41 13.58 8.06 -0.47
N GLN A 42 14.71 8.63 -0.03
CA GLN A 42 15.51 9.49 -0.88
C GLN A 42 16.99 9.52 -0.45
N LYS A 43 17.87 9.75 -1.43
CA LYS A 43 19.32 9.88 -1.23
C LYS A 43 19.59 11.36 -1.13
N ILE A 44 19.46 11.86 0.08
CA ILE A 44 19.70 13.25 0.40
C ILE A 44 21.22 13.50 0.26
N PRO A 45 21.63 14.45 -0.60
CA PRO A 45 23.04 14.79 -0.76
C PRO A 45 23.69 15.09 0.59
N LEU A 46 24.91 14.57 0.80
CA LEU A 46 25.70 14.69 2.03
C LEU A 46 25.12 13.96 3.26
N ILE A 47 23.81 14.05 3.52
CA ILE A 47 23.16 13.42 4.68
C ILE A 47 23.17 11.90 4.55
N THR A 48 22.69 11.35 3.43
CA THR A 48 22.64 9.89 3.25
C THR A 48 24.03 9.24 3.33
N PRO A 49 25.07 9.74 2.63
CA PRO A 49 26.44 9.20 2.78
C PRO A 49 27.00 9.34 4.19
N LEU A 50 26.72 10.46 4.88
CA LEU A 50 27.17 10.66 6.26
C LEU A 50 26.49 9.66 7.21
N MET A 51 25.19 9.42 7.04
CA MET A 51 24.44 8.46 7.84
C MET A 51 24.91 7.04 7.57
N ASN A 52 25.11 6.63 6.32
CA ASN A 52 25.65 5.31 6.00
C ASN A 52 27.04 5.08 6.62
N ARG A 53 27.90 6.11 6.67
CA ARG A 53 29.16 6.07 7.43
C ARG A 53 28.93 5.96 8.93
N LEU A 54 28.04 6.77 9.50
CA LEU A 54 27.76 6.75 10.93
C LEU A 54 27.22 5.38 11.39
N LYS A 55 26.31 4.78 10.64
CA LYS A 55 25.76 3.44 10.92
C LYS A 55 26.86 2.38 11.01
N SER A 56 27.87 2.46 10.13
CA SER A 56 29.01 1.53 10.14
C SER A 56 29.88 1.65 11.41
N ILE A 57 29.91 2.83 12.04
CA ILE A 57 30.70 3.12 13.25
C ILE A 57 29.93 2.75 14.52
N ILE A 58 28.60 2.92 14.54
CA ILE A 58 27.76 2.71 15.74
C ILE A 58 27.28 1.25 15.91
N GLY A 59 27.84 0.30 15.17
CA GLY A 59 27.63 -1.14 15.40
C GLY A 59 26.55 -1.83 14.55
N PHE A 60 26.04 -1.18 13.49
CA PHE A 60 25.11 -1.83 12.55
C PHE A 60 25.81 -2.69 11.47
N GLY A 61 27.12 -2.89 11.57
CA GLY A 61 27.91 -3.65 10.59
C GLY A 61 28.15 -2.88 9.29
N PRO A 62 28.73 -3.52 8.25
CA PRO A 62 28.84 -2.91 6.92
C PRO A 62 27.43 -2.70 6.36
N VAL A 63 26.98 -1.44 6.34
CA VAL A 63 25.67 -1.09 5.78
C VAL A 63 25.84 -0.91 4.28
N ARG A 64 24.94 -1.51 3.48
CA ARG A 64 24.83 -1.16 2.05
C ARG A 64 24.58 0.34 1.94
N ASP A 65 24.92 0.95 0.80
CA ASP A 65 24.39 2.28 0.52
C ASP A 65 22.87 2.14 0.58
N GLU A 66 22.24 2.70 1.60
CA GLU A 66 20.80 2.62 1.84
C GLU A 66 20.21 4.02 1.68
N PRO A 67 19.01 4.13 1.10
CA PRO A 67 18.32 5.40 1.01
C PRO A 67 17.95 5.88 2.43
N THR A 68 17.86 7.19 2.60
CA THR A 68 17.35 7.79 3.84
C THR A 68 15.83 7.80 3.76
N LYS A 69 15.16 7.32 4.82
CA LYS A 69 13.71 7.49 4.95
C LYS A 69 13.43 8.98 5.08
N PHE A 70 12.88 9.59 4.05
CA PHE A 70 12.72 11.04 4.02
C PHE A 70 11.42 11.40 3.37
N TRP A 71 10.77 12.43 3.90
CA TRP A 71 9.51 12.88 3.35
C TRP A 71 9.69 13.53 1.97
N THR A 72 9.20 12.82 0.97
CA THR A 72 9.11 13.21 -0.44
C THR A 72 7.68 13.57 -0.83
N GLY A 73 6.70 13.00 -0.13
CA GLY A 73 5.26 13.20 -0.37
C GLY A 73 4.63 12.20 -1.32
N GLU A 74 5.39 11.24 -1.83
CA GLU A 74 4.91 10.11 -2.62
C GLU A 74 3.66 9.48 -1.99
N SER A 75 3.80 9.05 -0.75
CA SER A 75 2.72 8.41 0.02
C SER A 75 1.48 9.29 0.16
N LYS A 76 1.66 10.60 0.34
CA LYS A 76 0.56 11.56 0.45
C LYS A 76 -0.19 11.65 -0.87
N PHE A 77 0.51 11.81 -1.99
CA PHE A 77 -0.14 12.00 -3.28
C PHE A 77 -0.79 10.72 -3.79
N ILE A 78 -0.19 9.56 -3.59
CA ILE A 78 -0.82 8.25 -3.83
C ILE A 78 -2.14 8.17 -3.05
N ASN A 79 -2.12 8.50 -1.76
CA ASN A 79 -3.32 8.48 -0.93
C ASN A 79 -4.40 9.41 -1.46
N MET A 80 -4.04 10.65 -1.78
CA MET A 80 -4.99 11.64 -2.28
C MET A 80 -5.59 11.23 -3.63
N HIS A 81 -4.77 10.71 -4.55
CA HIS A 81 -5.19 10.26 -5.87
C HIS A 81 -6.20 9.10 -5.76
N LEU A 82 -5.84 8.05 -5.01
CA LEU A 82 -6.72 6.91 -4.77
C LEU A 82 -8.00 7.31 -4.02
N CYS A 83 -7.90 8.21 -3.03
CA CYS A 83 -9.09 8.71 -2.33
C CYS A 83 -10.05 9.43 -3.28
N ASN A 84 -9.52 10.29 -4.14
CA ASN A 84 -10.29 11.05 -5.11
C ASN A 84 -11.07 10.12 -6.04
N ASP A 85 -10.40 9.10 -6.57
CA ASP A 85 -11.04 8.20 -7.53
C ASP A 85 -11.99 7.20 -6.87
N THR A 86 -11.63 6.69 -5.70
CA THR A 86 -12.56 5.88 -4.89
C THR A 86 -13.82 6.68 -4.52
N ALA A 87 -13.68 7.98 -4.21
CA ALA A 87 -14.83 8.83 -3.91
C ALA A 87 -15.73 9.08 -5.14
N LYS A 88 -15.18 9.10 -6.36
CA LYS A 88 -16.00 9.18 -7.59
C LYS A 88 -16.89 7.95 -7.76
N GLY A 89 -16.50 6.79 -7.22
CA GLY A 89 -17.34 5.60 -7.13
C GLY A 89 -18.49 5.69 -6.11
N GLY A 90 -18.67 6.85 -5.46
CA GLY A 90 -19.75 7.10 -4.50
C GLY A 90 -19.46 6.62 -3.08
N PHE A 91 -18.23 6.19 -2.79
CA PHE A 91 -17.83 5.77 -1.45
C PHE A 91 -17.63 6.94 -0.49
N ASN A 92 -17.97 6.73 0.78
CA ASN A 92 -17.49 7.50 1.92
C ASN A 92 -16.05 7.08 2.23
N VAL A 93 -15.08 7.80 1.67
CA VAL A 93 -13.66 7.45 1.77
C VAL A 93 -13.05 7.92 3.09
N LYS A 94 -12.51 6.95 3.85
CA LYS A 94 -11.73 7.14 5.07
C LYS A 94 -10.24 7.11 4.74
N SER A 95 -9.66 8.29 4.55
CA SER A 95 -8.22 8.46 4.35
C SER A 95 -7.47 8.33 5.67
N ALA A 96 -6.38 7.56 5.69
CA ALA A 96 -5.41 7.56 6.77
C ALA A 96 -3.99 7.61 6.22
N TYR A 97 -3.18 8.49 6.78
CA TYR A 97 -1.83 8.75 6.29
C TYR A 97 -0.78 8.63 7.40
N ARG A 98 0.34 7.93 7.12
CA ARG A 98 1.48 7.72 8.04
C ARG A 98 1.03 7.03 9.33
N LEU A 99 1.25 7.68 10.48
CA LEU A 99 0.87 7.18 11.79
C LEU A 99 -0.63 6.94 11.93
N GLU A 100 -1.45 7.65 11.17
CA GLU A 100 -2.90 7.42 11.16
C GLU A 100 -3.28 6.08 10.57
N ALA A 101 -2.47 5.57 9.63
CA ALA A 101 -2.66 4.27 8.98
C ALA A 101 -2.23 3.08 9.84
N GLN A 102 -1.69 3.31 11.05
CA GLN A 102 -1.44 2.23 12.00
C GLN A 102 -2.76 1.60 12.47
N ARG A 103 -2.72 0.29 12.80
CA ARG A 103 -3.89 -0.44 13.29
C ARG A 103 -4.42 0.15 14.59
N THR A 104 -3.53 0.46 15.52
CA THR A 104 -3.83 1.02 16.85
C THR A 104 -2.76 2.00 17.30
N GLY A 105 -3.14 3.01 18.08
CA GLY A 105 -2.27 4.12 18.46
C GLY A 105 -1.52 3.88 19.76
N LEU A 106 -0.67 4.84 20.15
CA LEU A 106 -0.09 4.91 21.50
C LEU A 106 -0.97 5.80 22.38
N VAL A 107 -1.51 5.21 23.46
CA VAL A 107 -2.32 5.87 24.51
C VAL A 107 -3.58 6.55 23.95
N ASP A 108 -4.76 6.06 24.36
CA ASP A 108 -6.08 6.62 24.04
C ASP A 108 -6.36 6.83 22.53
N GLU A 109 -5.78 6.00 21.65
CA GLU A 109 -6.00 6.00 20.20
C GLU A 109 -5.68 7.31 19.47
N VAL A 110 -4.97 8.26 20.12
CA VAL A 110 -4.93 9.70 19.75
C VAL A 110 -4.44 9.98 18.32
N ILE A 111 -3.81 9.04 17.61
CA ILE A 111 -3.32 9.25 16.24
C ILE A 111 -3.64 8.10 15.28
N ALA A 112 -3.96 6.87 15.72
CA ALA A 112 -4.10 5.75 14.79
C ALA A 112 -5.57 5.36 14.58
N LYS A 113 -6.01 5.43 13.33
CA LYS A 113 -7.40 5.15 12.93
C LYS A 113 -7.49 4.01 11.93
N GLY A 114 -6.35 3.52 11.44
CA GLY A 114 -6.30 2.53 10.37
C GLY A 114 -7.10 1.29 10.68
N GLY A 115 -6.97 0.71 11.88
CA GLY A 115 -7.66 -0.53 12.25
C GLY A 115 -9.17 -0.37 12.24
N GLN A 116 -9.65 0.71 12.88
CA GLN A 116 -11.06 1.09 12.87
C GLN A 116 -11.56 1.31 11.44
N TYR A 117 -10.82 2.07 10.62
CA TYR A 117 -11.23 2.38 9.26
C TYR A 117 -11.34 1.13 8.38
N GLN A 118 -10.44 0.16 8.52
CA GLN A 118 -10.59 -1.09 7.76
C GLN A 118 -11.80 -1.92 8.24
N LEU A 119 -12.08 -1.98 9.55
CA LEU A 119 -13.26 -2.67 10.06
C LEU A 119 -14.58 -2.02 9.62
N GLU A 120 -14.56 -0.72 9.37
CA GLU A 120 -15.73 0.05 8.93
C GLU A 120 -15.88 0.12 7.41
N SER A 121 -15.03 -0.55 6.62
CA SER A 121 -14.97 -0.40 5.15
C SER A 121 -15.19 -1.69 4.38
N ASN A 122 -15.99 -1.61 3.32
CA ASN A 122 -16.15 -2.65 2.31
C ASN A 122 -14.97 -2.71 1.33
N TYR A 123 -14.33 -1.56 1.09
CA TYR A 123 -13.16 -1.42 0.24
C TYR A 123 -11.94 -1.03 1.07
N ILE A 124 -10.87 -1.81 1.00
CA ILE A 124 -9.66 -1.58 1.79
C ILE A 124 -8.46 -1.51 0.85
N PHE A 125 -7.83 -0.34 0.76
CA PHE A 125 -6.51 -0.19 0.17
C PHE A 125 -5.50 0.19 1.26
N ALA A 126 -4.35 -0.48 1.28
CA ALA A 126 -3.24 -0.10 2.14
C ALA A 126 -1.89 -0.24 1.42
N PHE A 127 -1.06 0.82 1.44
CA PHE A 127 0.32 0.80 0.95
C PHE A 127 1.30 1.06 2.09
N ASN A 128 1.95 0.00 2.56
CA ASN A 128 2.71 -0.04 3.81
C ASN A 128 3.97 -0.91 3.72
N HIS A 129 4.76 -0.95 4.80
CA HIS A 129 5.83 -1.93 4.95
C HIS A 129 5.27 -3.28 5.35
N GLY A 130 5.79 -4.36 4.75
CA GLY A 130 5.26 -5.70 4.96
C GLY A 130 6.31 -6.78 5.14
N SER A 131 5.85 -7.86 5.75
CA SER A 131 6.43 -9.19 5.74
C SER A 131 5.29 -10.21 5.65
N TYR A 132 5.61 -11.49 5.49
CA TYR A 132 4.60 -12.54 5.30
C TYR A 132 3.59 -12.69 6.46
N TYR A 133 3.91 -12.18 7.65
CA TYR A 133 3.09 -12.28 8.85
C TYR A 133 2.60 -10.94 9.41
N LEU A 134 3.00 -9.80 8.82
CA LEU A 134 2.56 -8.47 9.24
C LEU A 134 2.67 -7.42 8.14
N PHE A 135 1.90 -6.35 8.25
CA PHE A 135 2.29 -5.06 7.68
C PHE A 135 2.11 -3.93 8.69
N GLU A 136 2.81 -2.82 8.46
CA GLU A 136 2.77 -1.64 9.30
C GLU A 136 2.98 -0.36 8.49
N ALA A 137 2.29 0.70 8.89
CA ALA A 137 2.44 2.01 8.27
C ALA A 137 3.75 2.73 8.63
N GLY A 138 4.61 2.08 9.43
CA GLY A 138 5.86 2.64 9.95
C GLY A 138 5.62 3.79 10.93
N ASP A 139 6.68 4.24 11.60
CA ASP A 139 6.64 5.41 12.45
C ASP A 139 7.41 6.58 11.81
N MET A 140 6.92 7.79 12.08
CA MET A 140 7.42 9.04 11.53
C MET A 140 8.33 9.79 12.52
N LEU A 141 8.20 9.52 13.83
CA LEU A 141 9.09 10.03 14.89
C LEU A 141 10.31 9.13 15.11
N GLU A 142 10.48 8.12 14.27
CA GLU A 142 11.72 7.36 14.22
C GLU A 142 12.84 8.31 13.81
N PHE A 143 13.84 8.47 14.67
CA PHE A 143 15.18 8.90 14.22
C PHE A 143 15.77 7.88 13.22
N ASP A 144 15.06 6.78 12.92
CA ASP A 144 15.22 5.94 11.73
C ASP A 144 14.91 6.64 10.39
N GLN A 145 14.40 7.89 10.37
CA GLN A 145 14.50 8.71 9.15
C GLN A 145 15.94 8.71 8.62
N PHE A 146 16.93 8.72 9.52
CA PHE A 146 18.35 8.61 9.22
C PHE A 146 18.88 7.16 9.16
N GLY A 147 17.99 6.16 9.27
CA GLY A 147 18.32 4.74 9.24
C GLY A 147 19.10 4.25 10.47
N LEU A 148 18.96 4.93 11.60
CA LEU A 148 19.68 4.64 12.84
C LEU A 148 19.06 3.50 13.66
N GLY A 149 18.01 2.85 13.16
CA GLY A 149 17.32 1.76 13.87
C GLY A 149 16.60 2.20 15.14
N LEU A 150 16.43 3.52 15.35
CA LEU A 150 15.73 4.10 16.48
C LEU A 150 14.24 4.15 16.18
N LYS A 151 13.58 3.01 16.41
CA LYS A 151 12.13 2.85 16.28
C LYS A 151 11.42 3.40 17.51
N THR A 152 10.34 4.16 17.35
CA THR A 152 9.43 4.29 18.49
C THR A 152 8.64 3.00 18.62
N GLY A 153 8.17 2.67 19.83
CA GLY A 153 7.40 1.45 20.06
C GLY A 153 6.07 1.35 19.29
N LEU A 154 5.71 2.35 18.45
CA LEU A 154 4.60 2.32 17.51
C LEU A 154 4.71 1.16 16.52
N SER A 155 5.92 0.90 15.98
CA SER A 155 6.18 -0.20 15.04
C SER A 155 5.96 -1.59 15.66
N GLY A 156 5.84 -1.69 16.98
CA GLY A 156 5.55 -2.96 17.68
C GLY A 156 4.10 -3.11 18.12
N LYS A 157 3.32 -2.01 18.14
CA LYS A 157 1.93 -1.99 18.64
C LYS A 157 0.90 -1.77 17.54
N GLY A 158 1.22 -0.98 16.52
CA GLY A 158 0.30 -0.59 15.45
C GLY A 158 0.27 -1.57 14.27
N THR A 159 1.02 -2.66 14.30
CA THR A 159 1.12 -3.62 13.19
C THR A 159 -0.19 -4.38 12.95
N TYR A 160 -0.49 -4.64 11.68
CA TYR A 160 -1.47 -5.64 11.26
C TYR A 160 -0.76 -6.98 11.13
N ASP A 161 -0.54 -7.65 12.25
CA ASP A 161 0.03 -9.00 12.26
C ASP A 161 -1.04 -10.08 12.42
N VAL A 162 -0.66 -11.30 12.03
CA VAL A 162 -1.54 -12.48 12.05
C VAL A 162 -2.26 -12.68 13.37
N ARG A 163 -1.61 -12.42 14.53
CA ARG A 163 -2.20 -12.68 15.85
C ARG A 163 -3.36 -11.72 16.16
N HIS A 164 -3.28 -10.51 15.64
CA HIS A 164 -4.33 -9.51 15.80
C HIS A 164 -5.40 -9.68 14.72
N VAL A 165 -5.00 -9.75 13.45
CA VAL A 165 -5.92 -9.78 12.31
C VAL A 165 -6.86 -10.99 12.36
N VAL A 166 -6.38 -12.17 12.76
CA VAL A 166 -7.23 -13.37 12.85
C VAL A 166 -8.42 -13.22 13.81
N ASN A 167 -8.34 -12.27 14.76
CA ASN A 167 -9.38 -11.98 15.75
C ASN A 167 -10.18 -10.72 15.42
N MET A 168 -9.88 -10.02 14.32
CA MET A 168 -10.65 -8.88 13.84
C MET A 168 -11.92 -9.36 13.15
N ASP A 169 -13.00 -8.58 13.24
CA ASP A 169 -14.32 -8.93 12.69
C ASP A 169 -14.55 -8.13 11.41
N TYR A 170 -13.83 -8.50 10.35
CA TYR A 170 -14.00 -7.86 9.05
C TYR A 170 -15.36 -8.25 8.45
N GLY A 171 -16.00 -7.29 7.78
CA GLY A 171 -17.11 -7.59 6.89
C GLY A 171 -16.63 -8.26 5.60
N PRO A 172 -17.57 -8.66 4.71
CA PRO A 172 -17.26 -9.24 3.41
C PRO A 172 -16.71 -8.16 2.48
N SER A 173 -15.43 -7.83 2.66
CA SER A 173 -14.75 -6.75 1.96
C SER A 173 -13.83 -7.27 0.86
N MET A 174 -13.43 -6.36 -0.02
CA MET A 174 -12.26 -6.51 -0.86
C MET A 174 -11.11 -5.71 -0.25
N ALA A 175 -9.93 -6.34 -0.16
CA ALA A 175 -8.72 -5.71 0.35
C ALA A 175 -7.56 -5.85 -0.64
N PHE A 176 -6.97 -4.72 -1.06
CA PHE A 176 -5.71 -4.67 -1.79
C PHE A 176 -4.62 -4.12 -0.86
N ILE A 177 -3.69 -4.99 -0.47
CA ILE A 177 -2.58 -4.63 0.41
C ILE A 177 -1.28 -4.61 -0.40
N GLU A 178 -0.89 -3.40 -0.79
CA GLU A 178 0.38 -3.09 -1.41
C GLU A 178 1.47 -3.10 -0.34
N SER A 179 2.10 -4.25 -0.13
CA SER A 179 3.16 -4.41 0.86
C SER A 179 3.99 -5.65 0.55
N CYS A 180 5.29 -5.58 0.81
CA CYS A 180 6.21 -6.69 0.58
C CYS A 180 5.73 -7.97 1.28
N LEU A 181 5.70 -9.08 0.55
CA LEU A 181 5.49 -10.45 1.04
C LEU A 181 4.17 -10.73 1.75
N VAL A 182 3.23 -9.78 1.89
CA VAL A 182 1.96 -9.97 2.62
C VAL A 182 1.09 -11.06 1.99
N GLY A 183 1.21 -11.25 0.69
CA GLY A 183 0.58 -12.33 -0.06
C GLY A 183 1.36 -13.64 0.00
N LYS A 184 2.55 -13.73 0.61
CA LYS A 184 3.35 -14.95 0.53
C LYS A 184 2.76 -16.09 1.34
N THR A 185 2.50 -17.23 0.68
CA THR A 185 2.08 -18.49 1.33
C THR A 185 3.05 -19.66 1.09
N GLU A 186 3.97 -19.52 0.13
CA GLU A 186 4.86 -20.60 -0.30
C GLU A 186 5.84 -21.03 0.81
N GLY A 187 5.78 -22.31 1.20
CA GLY A 187 6.64 -22.89 2.23
C GLY A 187 6.33 -22.42 3.65
N LEU A 188 5.17 -21.80 3.88
CA LEU A 188 4.75 -21.27 5.18
C LEU A 188 3.50 -22.00 5.67
N SER A 189 3.36 -22.09 7.00
CA SER A 189 2.11 -22.54 7.62
C SER A 189 1.02 -21.50 7.34
N PRO A 190 -0.19 -21.89 6.89
CA PRO A 190 -1.31 -20.95 6.69
C PRO A 190 -1.67 -20.14 7.93
N TYR A 191 -1.42 -20.70 9.12
CA TYR A 191 -1.63 -20.01 10.40
C TYR A 191 -0.63 -18.89 10.67
N ASN A 192 0.42 -18.75 9.85
CA ASN A 192 1.45 -17.72 9.95
C ASN A 192 1.46 -16.76 8.76
N THR A 193 0.49 -16.88 7.85
CA THR A 193 0.40 -16.06 6.65
C THR A 193 -0.69 -15.02 6.80
N LEU A 194 -0.34 -13.75 6.59
CA LEU A 194 -1.25 -12.64 6.84
C LEU A 194 -2.46 -12.65 5.88
N SER A 195 -2.25 -12.97 4.60
CA SER A 195 -3.34 -13.10 3.64
C SER A 195 -4.44 -14.05 4.11
N GLN A 196 -4.06 -15.20 4.66
CA GLN A 196 -5.01 -16.19 5.17
C GLN A 196 -5.70 -15.71 6.46
N ALA A 197 -5.01 -14.92 7.29
CA ALA A 197 -5.62 -14.31 8.46
C ALA A 197 -6.73 -13.31 8.08
N PHE A 198 -6.55 -12.51 7.03
CA PHE A 198 -7.60 -11.60 6.54
C PHE A 198 -8.81 -12.36 5.98
N VAL A 199 -8.59 -13.38 5.15
CA VAL A 199 -9.68 -14.22 4.62
C VAL A 199 -10.43 -14.93 5.75
N HIS A 200 -9.71 -15.41 6.77
CA HIS A 200 -10.30 -15.98 7.98
C HIS A 200 -11.13 -14.97 8.75
N ALA A 201 -10.64 -13.73 8.86
CA ALA A 201 -11.26 -12.66 9.63
C ALA A 201 -12.52 -12.07 8.97
N GLY A 202 -12.78 -12.38 7.70
CA GLY A 202 -14.04 -12.04 7.03
C GLY A 202 -13.91 -11.49 5.61
N VAL A 203 -12.71 -11.11 5.18
CA VAL A 203 -12.46 -10.56 3.83
C VAL A 203 -12.76 -11.62 2.76
N ASP A 204 -13.43 -11.21 1.69
CA ASP A 204 -13.85 -12.12 0.60
C ASP A 204 -12.86 -12.15 -0.57
N ALA A 205 -12.15 -11.05 -0.81
CA ALA A 205 -11.06 -10.98 -1.76
C ALA A 205 -9.88 -10.22 -1.16
N PHE A 206 -8.72 -10.88 -1.10
CA PHE A 206 -7.49 -10.30 -0.58
C PHE A 206 -6.39 -10.36 -1.64
N ILE A 207 -5.96 -9.20 -2.12
CA ILE A 207 -4.91 -9.03 -3.12
C ILE A 207 -3.65 -8.53 -2.42
N ALA A 208 -2.53 -9.21 -2.62
CA ALA A 208 -1.24 -8.78 -2.06
C ALA A 208 -0.05 -9.36 -2.82
N SER A 209 1.12 -8.75 -2.63
CA SER A 209 2.36 -9.22 -3.24
C SER A 209 2.94 -10.45 -2.54
N THR A 210 3.37 -11.43 -3.33
CA THR A 210 4.14 -12.61 -2.89
C THR A 210 5.65 -12.36 -2.85
N ARG A 211 6.11 -11.19 -3.31
CA ARG A 211 7.53 -10.81 -3.45
C ARG A 211 7.78 -9.46 -2.80
N TYR A 212 8.99 -8.94 -2.97
CA TYR A 212 9.32 -7.59 -2.54
C TYR A 212 8.79 -6.63 -3.59
N THR A 213 7.86 -5.78 -3.17
CA THR A 213 7.27 -4.72 -3.99
C THR A 213 8.29 -3.63 -4.23
N ALA A 214 8.20 -3.00 -5.39
CA ALA A 214 9.01 -1.83 -5.74
C ALA A 214 8.11 -0.58 -5.74
N ASP A 215 8.71 0.55 -5.37
CA ASP A 215 8.09 1.86 -5.43
C ASP A 215 9.19 2.89 -5.71
N PRO A 216 8.94 3.98 -6.47
CA PRO A 216 9.93 5.04 -6.61
C PRO A 216 10.33 5.62 -5.25
N GLY A 217 9.38 5.74 -4.33
CA GLY A 217 9.59 6.32 -3.01
C GLY A 217 9.85 7.84 -3.01
N TYR A 218 9.69 8.49 -4.17
CA TYR A 218 9.85 9.92 -4.39
C TYR A 218 9.11 10.38 -5.66
N LEU A 219 8.65 11.63 -5.64
CA LEU A 219 8.03 12.27 -6.80
C LEU A 219 9.08 12.67 -7.84
N GLU A 220 8.80 12.42 -9.12
CA GLU A 220 9.65 12.65 -10.31
C GLU A 220 10.51 13.94 -10.26
N PRO A 221 11.73 13.91 -10.83
CA PRO A 221 12.92 14.37 -10.12
C PRO A 221 13.06 15.88 -10.01
N GLY A 222 13.55 16.30 -8.84
CA GLY A 222 13.95 17.68 -8.56
C GLY A 222 15.02 18.17 -9.54
N LEU A 223 14.61 19.04 -10.46
CA LEU A 223 15.45 19.69 -11.49
C LEU A 223 16.58 20.57 -10.95
N ILE A 224 16.63 20.85 -9.64
CA ILE A 224 17.56 21.82 -9.03
C ILE A 224 18.64 21.11 -8.19
N PHE A 225 18.32 19.97 -7.58
CA PHE A 225 19.26 19.08 -6.90
C PHE A 225 18.81 17.64 -7.13
N GLU A 226 19.55 16.90 -7.96
CA GLU A 226 19.34 15.46 -8.13
C GLU A 226 19.31 14.78 -6.75
N GLY A 227 18.23 14.07 -6.44
CA GLY A 227 18.07 13.38 -5.17
C GLY A 227 17.56 14.23 -3.99
N PHE A 228 17.07 15.46 -4.19
CA PHE A 228 16.33 16.20 -3.14
C PHE A 228 14.89 16.55 -3.55
N GLY A 229 13.92 15.91 -2.90
CA GLY A 229 12.55 15.69 -3.39
C GLY A 229 11.57 16.80 -3.05
N ILE A 230 12.03 17.84 -2.34
CA ILE A 230 11.19 18.98 -1.96
C ILE A 230 10.62 19.71 -3.18
N TRP A 231 11.37 19.76 -4.28
CA TRP A 231 10.88 20.37 -5.52
C TRP A 231 9.75 19.55 -6.15
N GLY A 232 9.90 18.23 -6.20
CA GLY A 232 8.85 17.32 -6.67
C GLY A 232 7.57 17.50 -5.86
N TYR A 233 7.69 17.60 -4.53
CA TYR A 233 6.56 17.90 -3.65
C TYR A 233 5.87 19.23 -3.95
N ILE A 234 6.65 20.31 -4.07
CA ILE A 234 6.11 21.65 -4.36
C ILE A 234 5.44 21.67 -5.73
N ASN A 235 6.08 21.09 -6.74
CA ASN A 235 5.57 21.05 -8.11
C ASN A 235 4.27 20.24 -8.19
N ALA A 236 4.23 19.05 -7.60
CA ALA A 236 3.03 18.23 -7.50
C ALA A 236 1.90 18.97 -6.76
N SER A 237 2.22 19.67 -5.68
CA SER A 237 1.24 20.47 -4.92
C SER A 237 0.67 21.60 -5.79
N LEU A 238 1.52 22.29 -6.55
CA LEU A 238 1.09 23.38 -7.44
C LEU A 238 0.24 22.86 -8.60
N HIS A 239 0.64 21.76 -9.24
CA HIS A 239 -0.15 21.13 -10.30
C HIS A 239 -1.52 20.68 -9.78
N LEU A 240 -1.58 20.06 -8.61
CA LEU A 240 -2.85 19.66 -8.02
C LEU A 240 -3.74 20.88 -7.72
N VAL A 241 -3.20 21.92 -7.10
CA VAL A 241 -3.99 23.12 -6.73
C VAL A 241 -4.42 23.93 -7.94
N LEU A 242 -3.56 24.08 -8.95
CA LEU A 242 -3.80 24.97 -10.10
C LEU A 242 -4.50 24.26 -11.26
N LYS A 243 -4.33 22.94 -11.41
CA LYS A 243 -4.82 22.16 -12.55
C LYS A 243 -5.69 20.97 -12.17
N GLY A 244 -5.71 20.55 -10.91
CA GLY A 244 -6.40 19.34 -10.48
C GLY A 244 -5.70 18.05 -10.91
N GLU A 245 -4.41 18.12 -11.25
CA GLU A 245 -3.60 16.98 -11.73
C GLU A 245 -2.84 16.34 -10.57
N TYR A 246 -3.01 15.03 -10.39
CA TYR A 246 -2.20 14.23 -9.47
C TYR A 246 -0.90 13.77 -10.16
N PRO A 247 0.18 13.51 -9.39
CA PRO A 247 1.34 12.80 -9.91
C PRO A 247 0.96 11.43 -10.48
N ASP A 248 1.72 11.00 -11.49
CA ASP A 248 1.59 9.66 -12.05
C ASP A 248 1.87 8.60 -10.97
N LEU A 249 1.14 7.49 -11.05
CA LEU A 249 1.35 6.32 -10.19
C LEU A 249 2.28 5.34 -10.88
N HIS A 250 3.04 4.59 -10.08
CA HIS A 250 4.02 3.63 -10.57
C HIS A 250 3.94 2.29 -9.82
N PHE A 251 4.49 1.23 -10.44
CA PHE A 251 4.54 -0.11 -9.86
C PHE A 251 3.20 -0.59 -9.27
N GLY A 252 3.19 -1.09 -8.03
CA GLY A 252 2.02 -1.64 -7.38
C GLY A 252 0.90 -0.61 -7.14
N SER A 253 1.24 0.66 -6.91
CA SER A 253 0.23 1.71 -6.77
C SER A 253 -0.57 1.95 -8.05
N LEU A 254 0.08 1.85 -9.23
CA LEU A 254 -0.59 1.93 -10.53
C LEU A 254 -1.49 0.72 -10.77
N ILE A 255 -0.99 -0.50 -10.48
CA ILE A 255 -1.80 -1.73 -10.61
C ILE A 255 -3.03 -1.66 -9.69
N ALA A 256 -2.86 -1.18 -8.45
CA ALA A 256 -3.96 -1.05 -7.50
C ALA A 256 -4.97 0.02 -7.91
N HIS A 257 -4.49 1.13 -8.49
CA HIS A 257 -5.35 2.19 -9.02
C HIS A 257 -6.19 1.70 -10.20
N ASP A 258 -5.57 1.10 -11.20
CA ASP A 258 -6.27 0.52 -12.36
C ASP A 258 -7.27 -0.56 -11.92
N TYR A 259 -6.89 -1.37 -10.93
CA TYR A 259 -7.77 -2.38 -10.34
C TYR A 259 -9.01 -1.74 -9.69
N ILE A 260 -8.83 -0.71 -8.88
CA ILE A 260 -9.95 0.00 -8.20
C ILE A 260 -10.85 0.69 -9.24
N LEU A 261 -10.25 1.33 -10.24
CA LEU A 261 -11.01 1.97 -11.32
C LEU A 261 -11.82 0.96 -12.12
N ASP A 262 -11.26 -0.20 -12.45
CA ASP A 262 -11.99 -1.21 -13.21
C ASP A 262 -13.22 -1.74 -12.45
N LEU A 263 -13.12 -1.91 -11.13
CA LEU A 263 -14.28 -2.25 -10.29
C LEU A 263 -15.36 -1.16 -10.33
N ILE A 264 -14.95 0.10 -10.15
CA ILE A 264 -15.86 1.25 -10.08
C ILE A 264 -16.52 1.56 -11.43
N GLU A 265 -15.75 1.57 -12.51
CA GLU A 265 -16.19 2.05 -13.81
C GLU A 265 -16.82 0.95 -14.67
N ASN A 266 -16.38 -0.30 -14.51
CA ASN A 266 -16.79 -1.41 -15.37
C ASN A 266 -17.66 -2.47 -14.66
N ASP A 267 -17.96 -2.33 -13.37
CA ASP A 267 -18.74 -3.32 -12.59
C ASP A 267 -18.12 -4.73 -12.72
N SER A 268 -16.79 -4.76 -12.60
CA SER A 268 -15.97 -5.96 -12.81
C SER A 268 -15.87 -6.82 -11.56
N THR A 269 -15.75 -8.13 -11.75
CA THR A 269 -15.30 -9.02 -10.67
C THR A 269 -13.84 -8.74 -10.28
N THR A 270 -13.46 -9.03 -9.04
CA THR A 270 -12.07 -8.85 -8.57
C THR A 270 -11.04 -9.59 -9.43
N GLY A 271 -11.38 -10.76 -9.97
CA GLY A 271 -10.50 -11.50 -10.88
C GLY A 271 -10.32 -10.83 -12.24
N MET A 272 -11.40 -10.25 -12.80
CA MET A 272 -11.34 -9.50 -14.06
C MET A 272 -10.55 -8.20 -13.89
N ALA A 273 -10.88 -7.42 -12.87
CA ALA A 273 -10.20 -6.16 -12.57
C ALA A 273 -8.70 -6.36 -12.36
N LEU A 274 -8.30 -7.38 -11.59
CA LEU A 274 -6.87 -7.62 -11.34
C LEU A 274 -6.16 -8.08 -12.60
N ARG A 275 -6.79 -8.94 -13.42
CA ARG A 275 -6.23 -9.36 -14.71
C ARG A 275 -6.02 -8.15 -15.63
N ASP A 276 -7.02 -7.28 -15.73
CA ASP A 276 -7.02 -6.18 -16.69
C ASP A 276 -6.05 -5.07 -16.27
N ALA A 277 -5.99 -4.72 -14.98
CA ALA A 277 -4.94 -3.85 -14.43
C ALA A 277 -3.53 -4.36 -14.74
N LYS A 278 -3.28 -5.66 -14.54
CA LYS A 278 -1.98 -6.27 -14.83
C LYS A 278 -1.63 -6.28 -16.33
N ASN A 279 -2.62 -6.44 -17.20
CA ASN A 279 -2.45 -6.38 -18.65
C ASN A 279 -2.16 -4.95 -19.13
N ALA A 280 -2.78 -3.96 -18.50
CA ALA A 280 -2.61 -2.54 -18.84
C ALA A 280 -1.31 -1.93 -18.27
N TYR A 281 -0.73 -2.53 -17.22
CA TYR A 281 0.41 -1.97 -16.49
C TYR A 281 1.66 -1.69 -17.33
N LEU A 282 2.18 -2.67 -18.08
CA LEU A 282 3.43 -2.48 -18.84
C LEU A 282 3.34 -1.38 -19.91
N PRO A 283 2.30 -1.32 -20.75
CA PRO A 283 2.12 -0.22 -21.69
C PRO A 283 2.18 1.17 -21.03
N GLN A 284 1.68 1.29 -19.80
CA GLN A 284 1.66 2.55 -19.06
C GLN A 284 3.03 2.88 -18.44
N ASP A 285 3.65 1.92 -17.74
CA ASP A 285 4.81 2.23 -16.91
C ASP A 285 6.16 1.84 -17.52
N ALA A 286 6.23 1.05 -18.61
CA ALA A 286 7.50 0.53 -19.12
C ALA A 286 8.53 1.62 -19.49
N ASN A 287 8.06 2.81 -19.88
CA ASN A 287 8.92 3.92 -20.29
C ASN A 287 9.30 4.90 -19.17
N SER A 288 8.62 4.86 -18.02
CA SER A 288 8.95 5.69 -16.85
C SER A 288 10.39 5.43 -16.40
N THR A 289 11.08 6.45 -15.92
CA THR A 289 12.50 6.35 -15.55
C THR A 289 12.74 6.84 -14.14
N PHE A 290 13.41 6.04 -13.33
CA PHE A 290 13.62 6.33 -11.92
C PHE A 290 15.10 6.56 -11.62
N LEU A 291 15.40 7.66 -10.93
CA LEU A 291 16.65 7.86 -10.20
C LEU A 291 16.58 7.00 -8.93
N TRP A 292 16.94 5.72 -9.06
CA TRP A 292 16.89 4.79 -7.94
C TRP A 292 17.60 5.35 -6.71
N THR A 293 17.00 5.11 -5.56
CA THR A 293 17.60 5.47 -4.29
C THR A 293 17.94 4.20 -3.48
N PRO A 294 19.23 3.85 -3.35
CA PRO A 294 20.39 4.48 -3.97
C PRO A 294 20.54 4.01 -5.42
N PRO A 295 21.22 4.78 -6.27
CA PRO A 295 21.56 4.31 -7.60
C PRO A 295 22.38 3.03 -7.43
N LEU A 296 22.09 2.00 -8.22
CA LEU A 296 22.85 0.74 -8.24
C LEU A 296 24.26 0.91 -8.86
N GLY A 297 24.87 2.10 -8.74
CA GLY A 297 26.17 2.43 -9.31
C GLY A 297 26.95 3.43 -8.46
N ASP A 298 28.27 3.40 -8.62
CA ASP A 298 29.24 4.19 -7.85
C ASP A 298 29.24 5.70 -8.15
N LYS A 299 28.38 6.17 -9.06
CA LYS A 299 28.35 7.57 -9.46
C LYS A 299 27.42 8.36 -8.55
N LEU A 300 27.97 9.42 -7.95
CA LEU A 300 27.25 10.38 -7.11
C LEU A 300 26.19 11.19 -7.89
N TYR A 301 26.30 11.20 -9.22
CA TYR A 301 25.41 11.82 -10.19
C TYR A 301 25.14 10.80 -11.30
N SER A 302 23.88 10.36 -11.46
CA SER A 302 23.49 9.52 -12.59
C SER A 302 22.88 10.42 -13.66
N GLU A 303 23.53 10.49 -14.82
CA GLU A 303 23.00 11.17 -16.01
C GLU A 303 21.79 10.40 -16.54
N GLY A 304 20.61 10.62 -15.94
CA GLY A 304 19.34 10.05 -16.35
C GLY A 304 18.80 8.92 -15.47
N GLY A 305 17.47 8.85 -15.36
CA GLY A 305 16.77 7.79 -14.67
C GLY A 305 16.88 6.44 -15.41
N THR A 306 16.67 5.35 -14.67
CA THR A 306 16.69 3.98 -15.19
C THR A 306 15.27 3.45 -15.38
N LYS A 307 14.99 2.76 -16.50
CA LYS A 307 13.65 2.20 -16.78
C LYS A 307 13.25 1.03 -15.90
N THR A 308 14.23 0.36 -15.28
CA THR A 308 14.02 -0.74 -14.30
C THR A 308 13.05 -1.83 -14.77
N LEU A 309 13.12 -2.19 -16.06
CA LEU A 309 12.19 -3.15 -16.67
C LEU A 309 12.10 -4.48 -15.91
N ASP A 310 13.21 -4.97 -15.36
CA ASP A 310 13.20 -6.19 -14.54
C ASP A 310 12.29 -6.08 -13.31
N LYS A 311 12.27 -4.90 -12.66
CA LYS A 311 11.39 -4.66 -11.50
C LYS A 311 9.94 -4.48 -11.91
N LYS A 312 9.69 -3.78 -13.01
CA LYS A 312 8.34 -3.65 -13.58
C LYS A 312 7.78 -5.01 -14.00
N TYR A 313 8.62 -5.86 -14.58
CA TYR A 313 8.24 -7.22 -14.92
C TYR A 313 7.87 -8.03 -13.67
N VAL A 314 8.61 -7.90 -12.57
CA VAL A 314 8.25 -8.53 -11.29
C VAL A 314 6.91 -8.00 -10.74
N ALA A 315 6.64 -6.70 -10.84
CA ALA A 315 5.39 -6.10 -10.36
C ALA A 315 4.13 -6.73 -11.00
N ILE A 316 4.21 -7.10 -12.28
CA ILE A 316 3.13 -7.83 -12.98
C ILE A 316 2.87 -9.19 -12.33
N HIS A 317 3.88 -9.87 -11.80
CA HIS A 317 3.73 -11.25 -11.34
C HIS A 317 3.56 -11.37 -9.84
N GLU A 318 3.82 -10.31 -9.07
CA GLU A 318 3.88 -10.42 -7.63
C GLU A 318 2.51 -10.41 -6.94
N PHE A 319 1.53 -9.67 -7.50
CA PHE A 319 0.16 -9.60 -6.94
C PHE A 319 -0.67 -10.82 -7.30
N VAL A 320 -1.18 -11.45 -6.26
CA VAL A 320 -2.07 -12.61 -6.32
C VAL A 320 -3.36 -12.33 -5.57
N LEU A 321 -4.45 -12.91 -6.05
CA LEU A 321 -5.77 -12.86 -5.42
C LEU A 321 -5.99 -14.11 -4.56
N TYR A 322 -6.34 -13.89 -3.29
CA TYR A 322 -6.88 -14.89 -2.38
C TYR A 322 -8.37 -14.64 -2.20
N GLY A 323 -9.21 -15.51 -2.75
CA GLY A 323 -10.66 -15.33 -2.77
C GLY A 323 -11.26 -16.01 -3.99
N ASP A 324 -12.56 -15.79 -4.20
CA ASP A 324 -13.21 -16.18 -5.46
C ASP A 324 -12.93 -15.09 -6.52
N PRO A 325 -12.25 -15.40 -7.65
CA PRO A 325 -12.05 -14.43 -8.73
C PRO A 325 -13.36 -13.94 -9.35
N ALA A 326 -14.48 -14.67 -9.19
CA ALA A 326 -15.79 -14.25 -9.65
C ALA A 326 -16.53 -13.36 -8.63
N PHE A 327 -15.94 -13.09 -7.47
CA PHE A 327 -16.51 -12.16 -6.50
C PHE A 327 -16.61 -10.74 -7.11
N ASN A 328 -17.84 -10.23 -7.19
CA ASN A 328 -18.13 -8.85 -7.55
C ASN A 328 -18.45 -8.06 -6.27
N PRO A 329 -17.53 -7.21 -5.78
CA PRO A 329 -17.77 -6.43 -4.57
C PRO A 329 -18.83 -5.34 -4.81
N TYR A 330 -19.40 -4.80 -3.73
CA TYR A 330 -20.39 -3.71 -3.85
C TYR A 330 -19.70 -2.36 -4.06
N GLU A 331 -20.11 -1.63 -5.10
CA GLU A 331 -19.81 -0.21 -5.26
C GLU A 331 -21.09 0.65 -5.21
N PRO A 332 -21.08 1.77 -4.47
CA PRO A 332 -22.23 2.67 -4.39
C PRO A 332 -22.73 3.16 -5.74
N VAL A 333 -21.83 3.44 -6.68
CA VAL A 333 -22.20 3.89 -8.04
C VAL A 333 -22.89 2.81 -8.87
N ASN A 334 -22.53 1.54 -8.65
CA ASN A 334 -23.11 0.40 -9.38
C ASN A 334 -24.42 -0.08 -8.71
N GLY A 335 -24.56 0.13 -7.41
CA GLY A 335 -25.79 -0.11 -6.65
C GLY A 335 -26.12 -1.59 -6.43
N LYS A 336 -25.12 -2.48 -6.54
CA LYS A 336 -25.29 -3.94 -6.45
C LYS A 336 -24.45 -4.47 -5.32
#